data_AF-A0A2D7M9G2-F1
#
_entry.id   AF-A0A2D7M9G2-F1
#
_cell.length_a   1.000
_cell.length_b   1.000
_cell.length_c   1.000
_cell.angle_alpha   90.00
_cell.angle_beta   90.00
_cell.angle_gamma   90.00
#
_symmetry.space_group_name_H-M   'P 1'
#
loop_
_entity.id
_entity.type
_entity.pdbx_description
1 polymer ?
#
loop_
_entity_poly.entity_id
_entity_poly.type
_entity_poly.pdbx_seq_one_letter_code
_entity_poly.pdbx_strand_id
1 'polypeptide(L)'
;MKKLLSFILCFVFFGCGSFKTFRKASLNSNVWIGEPIRNSEIKYNGDLFFFRQLSDDTQIALYYEEQIENDSGLVYTTMMQNFGWTFNGDGWSGNGVYMRNHKLGHMYVNLKKRMALHIDYANEYKAYKIKIIN
;
A
#
# COMPACT_ATOMS: atom_id res chain seq x y z
N MET A 1 25.20 27.52 -38.48
CA MET A 1 25.75 26.69 -37.39
C MET A 1 24.61 26.41 -36.40
N LYS A 2 23.97 25.23 -36.52
CA LYS A 2 23.86 24.19 -35.46
C LYS A 2 23.40 24.79 -34.11
N LYS A 3 22.08 24.84 -33.87
CA LYS A 3 21.31 23.95 -32.96
C LYS A 3 21.91 23.87 -31.55
N LEU A 4 21.15 24.31 -30.54
CA LEU A 4 21.04 23.79 -29.15
C LEU A 4 20.26 24.86 -28.35
N LEU A 5 19.30 24.59 -27.47
CA LEU A 5 18.74 23.35 -26.97
C LEU A 5 17.36 23.72 -26.40
N SER A 6 16.35 22.97 -26.83
CA SER A 6 14.99 23.04 -26.33
C SER A 6 14.95 22.54 -24.88
N PHE A 7 14.58 23.39 -23.92
CA PHE A 7 14.19 22.96 -22.57
C PHE A 7 12.66 22.86 -22.52
N ILE A 8 12.12 21.85 -23.20
CA ILE A 8 10.75 21.41 -22.95
C ILE A 8 10.78 20.68 -21.61
N LEU A 9 10.16 21.32 -20.62
CA LEU A 9 9.89 20.78 -19.30
C LEU A 9 8.95 19.58 -19.48
N CYS A 10 9.52 18.39 -19.68
CA CYS A 10 8.80 17.12 -19.71
C CYS A 10 8.31 16.77 -18.31
N PHE A 11 7.27 17.47 -17.83
CA PHE A 11 6.35 16.94 -16.82
C PHE A 11 5.41 15.93 -17.51
N VAL A 12 5.98 14.86 -18.04
CA VAL A 12 5.19 13.70 -18.47
C VAL A 12 5.18 12.74 -17.30
N PHE A 13 4.26 12.95 -16.36
CA PHE A 13 3.86 11.90 -15.43
C PHE A 13 3.21 10.78 -16.24
N PHE A 14 4.04 9.88 -16.77
CA PHE A 14 3.63 8.58 -17.24
C PHE A 14 3.07 7.80 -16.06
N GLY A 15 1.75 7.77 -15.97
CA GLY A 15 1.00 6.97 -15.03
C GLY A 15 -0.37 6.59 -15.62
N CYS A 16 -0.43 6.16 -16.87
CA CYS A 16 -1.63 5.51 -17.39
C CYS A 16 -1.62 4.04 -16.93
N GLY A 17 -1.98 3.81 -15.67
CA GLY A 17 -2.00 2.48 -15.07
C GLY A 17 -2.96 2.44 -13.88
N SER A 18 -4.21 2.03 -14.11
CA SER A 18 -5.19 1.57 -13.10
C SER A 18 -5.29 2.33 -11.77
N PHE A 19 -5.34 3.67 -11.80
CA PHE A 19 -5.58 4.54 -10.63
C PHE A 19 -7.02 4.49 -10.06
N LYS A 20 -7.87 3.52 -10.45
CA LYS A 20 -9.30 3.54 -10.10
C LYS A 20 -9.59 3.13 -8.67
N THR A 21 -8.73 2.34 -8.03
CA THR A 21 -9.04 1.74 -6.73
C THR A 21 -8.83 2.71 -5.56
N PHE A 22 -7.69 3.43 -5.53
CA PHE A 22 -7.45 4.47 -4.52
C PHE A 22 -8.35 5.70 -4.69
N ARG A 23 -8.86 5.95 -5.90
CA ARG A 23 -9.91 6.95 -6.15
C ARG A 23 -11.26 6.64 -5.49
N LYS A 24 -11.45 5.49 -4.85
CA LYS A 24 -12.66 5.21 -4.03
C LYS A 24 -12.34 5.16 -2.54
N ALA A 25 -11.08 5.39 -2.17
CA ALA A 25 -10.62 5.34 -0.80
C ALA A 25 -10.91 6.69 -0.12
N SER A 26 -11.43 6.63 1.11
CA SER A 26 -11.59 7.78 1.99
C SER A 26 -10.76 7.56 3.25
N LEU A 27 -10.24 8.64 3.84
CA LEU A 27 -9.50 8.61 5.10
C LEU A 27 -10.23 7.88 6.24
N ASN A 28 -11.56 7.85 6.21
CA ASN A 28 -12.38 7.23 7.26
C ASN A 28 -12.78 5.78 6.95
N SER A 29 -12.40 5.25 5.79
CA SER A 29 -12.76 3.90 5.39
C SER A 29 -11.89 2.87 6.11
N ASN A 30 -12.54 1.95 6.84
CA ASN A 30 -11.86 0.79 7.42
C ASN A 30 -11.73 -0.36 6.39
N VAL A 31 -11.22 -0.03 5.21
CA VAL A 31 -11.04 -0.99 4.12
C VAL A 31 -9.57 -1.06 3.76
N TRP A 32 -9.09 -2.27 3.58
CA TRP A 32 -7.76 -2.52 3.04
C TRP A 32 -7.81 -2.47 1.52
N ILE A 33 -6.93 -1.69 0.91
CA ILE A 33 -6.84 -1.49 -0.53
C ILE A 33 -5.47 -1.97 -0.98
N GLY A 34 -5.46 -2.98 -1.84
CA GLY A 34 -4.23 -3.57 -2.36
C GLY A 34 -3.86 -2.98 -3.72
N GLU A 35 -2.60 -2.58 -3.88
CA GLU A 35 -2.02 -2.24 -5.18
C GLU A 35 -0.69 -2.94 -5.40
N PRO A 36 -0.37 -3.34 -6.64
CA PRO A 36 0.93 -3.88 -6.97
C PRO A 36 2.06 -2.89 -6.65
N ILE A 37 3.17 -3.39 -6.13
CA ILE A 37 4.41 -2.64 -5.93
C ILE A 37 5.61 -3.56 -6.13
N ARG A 38 6.72 -3.06 -6.68
CA ARG A 38 7.97 -3.82 -6.78
C ARG A 38 8.79 -3.63 -5.50
N ASN A 39 9.52 -4.66 -5.08
CA ASN A 39 10.43 -4.57 -3.93
C ASN A 39 11.46 -3.44 -4.09
N SER A 40 11.91 -3.14 -5.32
CA SER A 40 12.83 -2.04 -5.62
C SER A 40 12.25 -0.65 -5.41
N GLU A 41 10.93 -0.51 -5.28
CA GLU A 41 10.25 0.76 -5.02
C GLU A 41 10.07 1.03 -3.51
N ILE A 42 10.38 0.05 -2.66
CA ILE A 42 10.25 0.13 -1.21
C ILE A 42 11.54 0.66 -0.61
N LYS A 43 11.40 1.60 0.33
CA LYS A 43 12.52 2.17 1.07
C LYS A 43 12.44 1.76 2.54
N TYR A 44 13.58 1.35 3.09
CA TYR A 44 13.72 0.90 4.48
C TYR A 44 14.50 1.88 5.36
N ASN A 45 14.96 3.00 4.80
CA ASN A 45 15.75 4.03 5.49
C ASN A 45 14.88 5.11 6.16
N GLY A 46 13.57 4.93 6.23
CA GLY A 46 12.62 5.93 6.74
C GLY A 46 12.22 7.01 5.74
N ASP A 47 12.78 7.01 4.53
CA ASP A 47 12.32 7.91 3.46
C ASP A 47 10.88 7.62 3.06
N LEU A 48 10.20 8.66 2.58
CA LEU A 48 8.89 8.51 1.96
C LEU A 48 9.00 7.76 0.62
N PHE A 49 8.08 6.82 0.43
CA PHE A 49 7.86 6.08 -0.81
C PHE A 49 6.35 5.82 -1.00
N PHE A 50 5.95 5.22 -2.12
CA PHE A 50 4.54 4.91 -2.43
C PHE A 50 3.58 6.10 -2.28
N PHE A 51 3.65 7.04 -3.23
CA PHE A 51 2.80 8.22 -3.25
C PHE A 51 1.48 7.94 -3.97
N ARG A 52 0.36 8.24 -3.32
CA ARG A 52 -0.99 8.11 -3.91
C ARG A 52 -1.87 9.29 -3.57
N GLN A 53 -2.67 9.73 -4.54
CA GLN A 53 -3.70 10.72 -4.34
C GLN A 53 -5.06 10.03 -4.18
N LEU A 54 -5.83 10.45 -3.18
CA LEU A 54 -7.19 9.99 -2.91
C LEU A 54 -8.21 10.77 -3.77
N SER A 55 -9.49 10.44 -3.65
CA SER A 55 -10.56 11.13 -4.39
C SER A 55 -10.82 12.56 -3.93
N ASP A 56 -10.48 12.88 -2.68
CA ASP A 56 -10.64 14.20 -2.08
C ASP A 56 -9.38 15.06 -2.21
N ASP A 57 -8.51 14.73 -3.18
CA ASP A 57 -7.21 15.32 -3.44
C ASP A 57 -6.15 15.15 -2.34
N THR A 58 -6.49 14.50 -1.21
CA THR A 58 -5.52 14.16 -0.16
C THR A 58 -4.40 13.30 -0.75
N GLN A 59 -3.15 13.64 -0.44
CA GLN A 59 -2.00 12.81 -0.80
C GLN A 59 -1.56 11.98 0.40
N ILE A 60 -1.20 10.73 0.13
CA ILE A 60 -0.56 9.85 1.10
C ILE A 60 0.81 9.41 0.60
N ALA A 61 1.69 9.13 1.55
CA ALA A 61 2.95 8.44 1.34
C ALA A 61 3.15 7.41 2.44
N LEU A 62 4.00 6.42 2.18
CA LEU A 62 4.42 5.42 3.14
C LEU A 62 5.86 5.68 3.57
N TYR A 63 6.19 5.28 4.79
CA TYR A 63 7.58 5.23 5.23
C TYR A 63 7.79 4.09 6.21
N TYR A 64 9.03 3.65 6.29
CA TYR A 64 9.47 2.64 7.24
C TYR A 64 9.65 3.26 8.63
N GLU A 65 9.13 2.60 9.66
CA GLU A 65 9.34 2.92 11.06
C GLU A 65 9.48 1.59 11.82
N GLU A 66 10.52 1.44 12.63
CA GLU A 66 10.85 0.16 13.27
C GLU A 66 9.69 -0.38 14.14
N GLN A 67 9.02 0.51 14.88
CA GLN A 67 7.90 0.13 15.74
C GLN A 67 6.75 -0.53 14.97
N ILE A 68 6.34 0.03 13.82
CA ILE A 68 5.24 -0.55 13.04
C ILE A 68 5.67 -1.86 12.37
N GLU A 69 6.94 -1.98 12.00
CA GLU A 69 7.45 -3.22 11.40
C GLU A 69 7.52 -4.37 12.41
N ASN A 70 7.89 -4.09 13.66
CA ASN A 70 7.79 -5.05 14.77
C ASN A 70 6.34 -5.53 14.99
N ASP A 71 5.35 -4.67 14.71
CA ASP A 71 3.92 -5.00 14.76
C ASP A 71 3.38 -5.65 13.47
N SER A 72 4.24 -5.99 12.50
CA SER A 72 3.81 -6.50 11.19
C SER A 72 2.90 -7.72 11.27
N GLY A 73 3.11 -8.61 12.25
CA GLY A 73 2.25 -9.76 12.50
C GLY A 73 0.84 -9.37 12.97
N LEU A 74 0.73 -8.34 13.81
CA LEU A 74 -0.57 -7.80 14.25
C LEU A 74 -1.29 -7.11 13.08
N VAL A 75 -0.54 -6.37 12.26
CA VAL A 75 -1.07 -5.70 11.06
C VAL A 75 -1.58 -6.73 10.04
N TYR A 76 -0.80 -7.79 9.77
CA TYR A 76 -1.21 -8.91 8.93
C TYR A 76 -2.47 -9.60 9.46
N THR A 77 -2.49 -9.91 10.76
CA THR A 77 -3.65 -10.53 11.42
C THR A 77 -4.91 -9.69 11.25
N THR A 78 -4.81 -8.38 11.50
CA THR A 78 -5.91 -7.43 11.34
C THR A 78 -6.41 -7.39 9.89
N MET A 79 -5.49 -7.40 8.92
CA MET A 79 -5.82 -7.44 7.50
C MET A 79 -6.58 -8.71 7.14
N MET A 80 -6.06 -9.88 7.51
CA MET A 80 -6.67 -11.17 7.21
C MET A 80 -8.07 -11.31 7.81
N GLN A 81 -8.27 -10.83 9.05
CA GLN A 81 -9.60 -10.76 9.67
C GLN A 81 -10.56 -9.85 8.90
N ASN A 82 -10.09 -8.70 8.40
CA ASN A 82 -10.90 -7.81 7.56
C ASN A 82 -11.22 -8.44 6.19
N PHE A 83 -10.43 -9.44 5.78
CA PHE A 83 -10.67 -10.21 4.56
C PHE A 83 -11.61 -11.41 4.83
N GLY A 84 -12.12 -11.56 6.05
CA GLY A 84 -13.05 -12.62 6.44
C GLY A 84 -12.39 -13.90 6.92
N TRP A 85 -11.07 -13.90 7.16
CA TRP A 85 -10.35 -15.06 7.68
C TRP A 85 -10.31 -15.07 9.22
N THR A 86 -10.38 -16.26 9.79
CA THR A 86 -10.24 -16.52 11.22
C THR A 86 -9.03 -17.42 11.45
N PHE A 87 -8.14 -16.99 12.36
CA PHE A 87 -7.01 -17.80 12.80
C PHE A 87 -7.47 -18.77 13.89
N ASN A 88 -7.20 -20.07 13.71
CA ASN A 88 -7.66 -21.12 14.62
C ASN A 88 -6.54 -21.76 15.46
N GLY A 89 -5.34 -21.19 15.45
CA GLY A 89 -4.15 -21.72 16.13
C GLY A 89 -3.14 -22.37 15.18
N ASP A 90 -3.65 -23.08 14.17
CA ASP A 90 -2.81 -23.81 13.21
C ASP A 90 -2.73 -23.11 11.85
N GLY A 91 -3.75 -22.32 11.50
CA GLY A 91 -3.80 -21.61 10.23
C GLY A 91 -5.01 -20.69 10.09
N TRP A 92 -5.20 -20.22 8.86
CA TRP A 92 -6.32 -19.35 8.49
C TRP A 92 -7.45 -20.17 7.87
N SER A 93 -8.67 -19.98 8.37
CA SER A 93 -9.88 -20.64 7.89
C SER A 93 -11.01 -19.63 7.69
N GLY A 94 -11.99 -19.94 6.84
CA GLY A 94 -13.21 -19.15 6.69
C GLY A 94 -14.21 -19.76 5.72
N ASN A 95 -15.35 -19.09 5.52
CA ASN A 95 -16.36 -19.47 4.52
C ASN A 95 -16.00 -18.99 3.10
N GLY A 96 -15.44 -19.88 2.28
CA GLY A 96 -14.75 -19.58 1.00
C GLY A 96 -15.45 -18.67 -0.03
N VAL A 97 -16.77 -18.45 0.09
CA VAL A 97 -17.53 -17.52 -0.75
C VAL A 97 -17.32 -16.05 -0.36
N TYR A 98 -17.02 -15.78 0.91
CA TYR A 98 -16.94 -14.42 1.46
C TYR A 98 -15.52 -13.97 1.79
N MET A 99 -14.51 -14.84 1.70
CA MET A 99 -13.12 -14.43 1.94
C MET A 99 -12.50 -13.75 0.74
N ARG A 100 -11.69 -12.73 1.05
CA ARG A 100 -10.75 -12.16 0.10
C ARG A 100 -9.39 -12.83 0.29
N ASN A 101 -8.75 -13.25 -0.79
CA ASN A 101 -7.34 -13.63 -0.75
C ASN A 101 -6.45 -12.40 -0.91
N HIS A 102 -5.33 -12.36 -0.20
CA HIS A 102 -4.27 -11.44 -0.56
C HIS A 102 -3.53 -11.91 -1.82
N LYS A 103 -2.78 -10.99 -2.42
CA LYS A 103 -1.96 -11.18 -3.60
C LYS A 103 -0.53 -10.85 -3.22
N LEU A 104 0.40 -11.62 -3.76
CA LEU A 104 1.83 -11.40 -3.60
C LEU A 104 2.30 -10.18 -4.41
N GLY A 105 3.35 -9.51 -3.95
CA GLY A 105 3.88 -8.28 -4.54
C GLY A 105 2.91 -7.10 -4.47
N HIS A 106 2.10 -7.03 -3.41
CA HIS A 106 1.12 -5.96 -3.23
C HIS A 106 1.35 -5.20 -1.92
N MET A 107 1.14 -3.89 -2.00
CA MET A 107 1.00 -3.00 -0.85
C MET A 107 -0.49 -2.87 -0.51
N TYR A 108 -0.87 -3.32 0.68
CA TYR A 108 -2.20 -3.16 1.25
C TYR A 108 -2.21 -1.96 2.18
N VAL A 109 -3.12 -1.03 1.96
CA VAL A 109 -3.22 0.22 2.72
C VAL A 109 -4.57 0.32 3.42
N ASN A 110 -4.58 0.68 4.70
CA ASN A 110 -5.78 1.03 5.45
C ASN A 110 -5.64 2.45 6.01
N LEU A 111 -6.41 3.38 5.43
CA LEU A 111 -6.31 4.81 5.73
C LEU A 111 -6.80 5.15 7.14
N LYS A 112 -7.92 4.54 7.59
CA LYS A 112 -8.46 4.77 8.93
C LYS A 112 -7.47 4.35 10.01
N LYS A 113 -6.76 3.23 9.79
CA LYS A 113 -5.75 2.70 10.71
C LYS A 113 -4.36 3.32 10.53
N ARG A 114 -4.15 4.14 9.51
CA ARG A 114 -2.86 4.78 9.17
C ARG A 114 -1.67 3.81 9.04
N MET A 115 -1.95 2.61 8.52
CA MET A 115 -0.96 1.55 8.36
C MET A 115 -1.08 0.91 6.98
N ALA A 116 0.06 0.40 6.51
CA ALA A 116 0.16 -0.37 5.29
C ALA A 116 0.95 -1.66 5.53
N LEU A 117 0.74 -2.65 4.67
CA LEU A 117 1.38 -3.95 4.73
C LEU A 117 1.79 -4.36 3.32
N HIS A 118 3.07 -4.56 3.10
CA HIS A 118 3.57 -5.20 1.90
C HIS A 118 3.59 -6.70 2.11
N ILE A 119 3.09 -7.46 1.15
CA ILE A 119 3.29 -8.92 1.08
C ILE A 119 4.10 -9.19 -0.18
N ASP A 120 5.30 -9.72 -0.01
CA ASP A 120 6.23 -9.92 -1.12
C ASP A 120 5.95 -11.23 -1.89
N TYR A 121 6.81 -11.55 -2.85
CA TYR A 121 6.69 -12.78 -3.64
C TYR A 121 7.11 -14.06 -2.91
N ALA A 122 7.83 -13.94 -1.78
CA ALA A 122 8.14 -15.04 -0.88
C ALA A 122 7.04 -15.26 0.18
N ASN A 123 5.96 -14.47 0.13
CA ASN A 123 4.89 -14.43 1.12
C ASN A 123 5.37 -14.00 2.52
N GLU A 124 6.48 -13.25 2.56
CA GLU A 124 6.89 -12.49 3.73
C GLU A 124 6.15 -11.15 3.75
N TYR A 125 5.95 -10.60 4.94
CA TYR A 125 5.22 -9.35 5.10
C TYR A 125 5.96 -8.34 5.98
N LYS A 126 5.82 -7.07 5.60
CA LYS A 126 6.40 -5.94 6.33
C LYS A 126 5.37 -4.82 6.43
N ALA A 127 5.29 -4.18 7.59
CA ALA A 127 4.36 -3.10 7.82
C ALA A 127 5.04 -1.73 7.74
N TYR A 128 4.24 -0.73 7.36
CA TYR A 128 4.68 0.65 7.12
C TYR A 128 3.63 1.61 7.65
N LYS A 129 4.08 2.83 7.94
CA LYS A 129 3.20 3.88 8.44
C LYS A 129 2.79 4.81 7.31
N ILE A 130 1.56 5.30 7.38
CA ILE A 130 1.02 6.25 6.41
C ILE A 130 1.28 7.67 6.90
N LYS A 131 1.87 8.49 6.03
CA LYS A 131 1.93 9.94 6.17
C LYS A 131 0.90 10.57 5.25
N ILE A 132 0.02 11.40 5.80
CA ILE A 132 -0.86 12.28 5.03
C ILE A 132 -0.08 13.54 4.70
N ILE A 133 -0.05 13.91 3.43
CA ILE A 133 0.64 15.09 2.91
C ILE A 133 -0.45 16.11 2.59
N ASN A 134 -0.38 17.24 3.29
CA ASN A 134 -1.22 18.41 3.08
C ASN A 134 -0.48 19.42 2.19
#